data_AF-A0A9P0DXU1-F1
#
_entry.id   AF-A0A9P0DXU1-F1
#
_cell.length_a   1.000
_cell.length_b   1.000
_cell.length_c   1.000
_cell.angle_alpha   90.00
_cell.angle_beta   90.00
_cell.angle_gamma   90.00
#
_symmetry.space_group_name_H-M   'P 1'
#
loop_
_entity.id
_entity.type
_entity.pdbx_description
1 polymer ?
#
loop_
_entity_poly.entity_id
_entity_poly.type
_entity_poly.pdbx_seq_one_letter_code
_entity_poly.pdbx_strand_id
1 'polypeptide(L)'
;MKISTLLVLLFAVMFSKIDSFEMDGCLCKIGSTPRRDFDGTIKCWQDDVYNITECMTKAPGCRCSDPTAEVLESDDEVVCSNLGIKNTVKRWPCENKDEWILYLSAKKNHDIKQKEARVSRENRN
;
A
#
# COMPACT_ATOMS: atom_id res chain seq x y z
N MET A 1 20.04 51.53 13.19
CA MET A 1 19.42 50.54 12.27
C MET A 1 19.82 49.14 12.71
N LYS A 2 18.96 48.41 13.43
CA LYS A 2 19.21 47.06 13.98
C LYS A 2 17.94 46.19 13.90
N ILE A 3 17.22 46.23 12.78
CA ILE A 3 15.96 45.48 12.57
C ILE A 3 16.17 44.28 11.61
N SER A 4 17.37 44.14 11.02
CA SER A 4 17.56 43.25 9.87
C SER A 4 17.83 41.77 10.19
N THR A 5 18.27 41.40 11.39
CA THR A 5 18.67 40.02 11.70
C THR A 5 17.55 39.16 12.31
N LEU A 6 16.57 39.77 12.99
CA LEU A 6 15.48 39.02 13.62
C LEU A 6 14.47 38.48 12.59
N LEU A 7 14.28 39.20 11.48
CA LEU A 7 13.30 38.87 10.45
C LEU A 7 13.76 37.71 9.55
N VAL A 8 15.07 37.52 9.40
CA VAL A 8 15.66 36.40 8.63
C VAL A 8 15.55 35.08 9.39
N LEU A 9 15.65 35.11 10.72
CA LEU A 9 15.48 33.91 11.56
C LEU A 9 14.04 33.39 11.60
N LEU A 10 13.04 34.28 11.51
CA LEU A 10 11.62 33.89 11.50
C LEU A 10 11.20 33.20 10.19
N PHE A 11 11.83 33.52 9.06
CA PHE A 11 11.50 32.87 7.78
C PHE A 11 12.04 31.45 7.65
N ALA A 12 13.13 31.11 8.34
CA ALA A 12 13.75 29.78 8.25
C ALA A 12 12.94 28.67 8.95
N VAL A 13 12.11 29.00 9.93
CA VAL A 13 11.34 28.01 10.73
C VAL A 13 10.08 27.51 10.01
N MET A 14 9.57 28.24 9.00
CA MET A 14 8.32 27.89 8.31
C MET A 14 8.48 26.82 7.22
N PHE A 15 9.71 26.39 6.89
CA PHE A 15 9.95 25.39 5.83
C PHE A 15 10.24 23.97 6.36
N SER A 16 10.23 23.75 7.67
CA SER A 16 10.71 22.48 8.25
C SER A 16 9.68 21.34 8.32
N LYS A 17 8.50 21.47 7.73
CA LYS A 17 7.57 20.34 7.58
C LYS A 17 7.54 19.84 6.15
N ILE A 18 8.69 19.36 5.68
CA ILE A 18 8.69 18.36 4.60
C ILE A 18 8.32 17.06 5.31
N ASP A 19 7.02 16.80 5.40
CA ASP A 19 6.55 15.44 5.70
C ASP A 19 7.15 14.56 4.61
N SER A 20 8.19 13.78 4.95
CA SER A 20 8.58 12.64 4.13
C SER A 20 7.41 11.68 4.25
N PHE A 21 6.40 11.88 3.40
CA PHE A 21 5.32 10.93 3.23
C PHE A 21 6.00 9.65 2.72
N GLU A 22 6.23 8.73 3.65
CA GLU A 22 6.37 7.31 3.35
C GLU A 22 5.25 6.99 2.37
N MET A 23 5.59 6.73 1.10
CA MET A 23 4.64 6.22 0.10
C MET A 23 4.37 4.74 0.40
N ASP A 24 4.06 4.44 1.66
CA ASP A 24 3.98 3.10 2.18
C ASP A 24 2.70 2.44 1.70
N GLY A 25 2.87 1.32 1.02
CA GLY A 25 1.78 0.47 0.61
C GLY A 25 1.44 0.49 -0.87
N CYS A 26 2.18 1.20 -1.73
CA CYS A 26 1.98 1.12 -3.18
C CYS A 26 2.96 0.15 -3.87
N LEU A 27 2.43 -0.89 -4.50
CA LEU A 27 3.18 -1.79 -5.37
C LEU A 27 2.84 -1.51 -6.84
N CYS A 28 3.87 -1.19 -7.61
CA CYS A 28 3.79 -1.00 -9.05
C CYS A 28 4.35 -2.22 -9.79
N LYS A 29 3.87 -2.45 -11.01
CA LYS A 29 4.45 -3.45 -11.91
C LYS A 29 5.93 -3.12 -12.17
N ILE A 30 6.71 -4.15 -12.50
CA ILE A 30 8.12 -3.99 -12.89
C ILE A 30 8.21 -2.95 -14.03
N GLY A 31 9.09 -1.97 -13.86
CA GLY A 31 9.26 -0.86 -14.81
C GLY A 31 8.30 0.32 -14.61
N SER A 32 7.49 0.33 -13.55
CA SER A 32 6.67 1.47 -13.15
C SER A 32 7.06 1.99 -11.76
N THR A 33 6.95 3.29 -11.53
CA THR A 33 7.27 3.95 -10.26
C THR A 33 6.01 4.58 -9.63
N PRO A 34 5.80 4.44 -8.31
CA PRO A 34 4.68 5.11 -7.65
C PRO A 34 4.93 6.62 -7.63
N ARG A 35 3.95 7.40 -8.08
CA ARG A 35 3.96 8.86 -8.00
C ARG A 35 2.58 9.37 -7.59
N ARG A 36 2.57 10.47 -6.84
CA ARG A 36 1.33 11.17 -6.51
C ARG A 36 0.90 12.02 -7.71
N ASP A 37 -0.31 11.81 -8.18
CA ASP A 37 -0.91 12.55 -9.30
C ASP A 37 -1.53 13.88 -8.82
N PHE A 38 -1.97 14.73 -9.75
CA PHE A 38 -2.54 16.06 -9.46
C PHE A 38 -3.79 16.01 -8.56
N ASP A 39 -4.50 14.89 -8.57
CA ASP A 39 -5.67 14.62 -7.72
C ASP A 39 -5.29 14.18 -6.29
N GLY A 40 -4.00 14.05 -5.99
CA GLY A 40 -3.48 13.60 -4.70
C GLY A 40 -3.43 12.08 -4.52
N THR A 41 -3.91 11.30 -5.50
CA THR A 41 -3.86 9.83 -5.44
C THR A 41 -2.49 9.30 -5.87
N ILE A 42 -2.06 8.16 -5.30
CA ILE A 42 -0.82 7.49 -5.72
C ILE A 42 -1.16 6.56 -6.89
N LYS A 43 -0.47 6.75 -8.01
CA LYS A 43 -0.59 5.95 -9.22
C LYS A 43 0.78 5.42 -9.63
N CYS A 44 0.81 4.37 -10.44
CA CYS A 44 2.03 3.77 -10.98
C CYS A 44 2.30 4.33 -12.37
N TRP A 45 3.40 5.06 -12.51
CA TRP A 45 3.83 5.72 -13.74
C TRP A 45 4.95 4.94 -14.40
N GLN A 46 4.84 4.71 -15.71
CA GLN A 46 5.92 4.17 -16.53
C GLN A 46 6.56 5.34 -17.29
N ASP A 47 7.88 5.54 -17.16
CA ASP A 47 8.53 6.77 -17.64
C ASP A 47 8.46 6.97 -19.17
N ASP A 48 8.38 5.87 -19.94
CA ASP A 48 8.46 5.92 -21.41
C ASP A 48 7.10 5.91 -22.11
N VAL A 49 6.03 5.61 -21.39
CA VAL A 49 4.68 5.49 -21.93
C VAL A 49 3.81 6.23 -20.93
N TYR A 50 3.06 7.27 -21.35
CA TYR A 50 2.05 7.96 -20.52
C TYR A 50 0.90 7.01 -20.11
N ASN A 51 1.25 5.89 -19.51
CA ASN A 51 0.42 4.79 -19.10
C ASN A 51 0.44 4.80 -17.57
N ILE A 52 -0.61 5.39 -17.03
CA ILE A 52 -0.80 5.54 -15.60
C ILE A 52 -1.68 4.37 -15.17
N THR A 53 -1.14 3.51 -14.32
CA THR A 53 -1.88 2.37 -13.77
C THR A 53 -2.24 2.62 -12.32
N GLU A 54 -3.38 2.07 -11.89
CA GLU A 54 -3.75 2.16 -10.48
C GLU A 54 -2.73 1.41 -9.63
N CYS A 55 -2.45 2.00 -8.47
CA CYS A 55 -1.57 1.44 -7.47
C CYS A 55 -2.17 0.13 -6.90
N MET A 56 -1.39 -0.94 -6.85
CA MET A 56 -1.79 -2.12 -6.09
C MET A 56 -1.45 -1.86 -4.62
N THR A 57 -2.45 -1.95 -3.74
CA THR A 57 -2.18 -1.89 -2.30
C THR A 57 -1.33 -3.11 -1.93
N LYS A 58 -0.28 -2.91 -1.14
CA LYS A 58 0.52 -4.00 -0.59
C LYS A 58 -0.36 -4.78 0.39
N ALA A 59 -0.36 -6.11 0.28
CA ALA A 59 -0.99 -6.96 1.29
C ALA A 59 -0.37 -6.65 2.68
N PRO A 60 -1.18 -6.49 3.73
CA PRO A 60 -0.65 -6.24 5.06
C PRO A 60 0.14 -7.47 5.52
N GLY A 61 1.24 -7.27 6.24
CA GLY A 61 1.97 -8.39 6.84
C GLY A 61 1.11 -9.07 7.91
N CYS A 62 1.06 -10.39 7.94
CA CYS A 62 0.31 -11.13 8.96
C CYS A 62 0.95 -10.92 10.35
N ARG A 63 0.15 -10.54 11.35
CA ARG A 63 0.60 -10.49 12.75
C ARG A 63 0.23 -11.76 13.49
N CYS A 64 1.22 -12.37 14.14
CA CYS A 64 1.09 -13.58 14.95
C CYS A 64 1.52 -13.29 16.39
N SER A 65 0.73 -13.71 17.37
CA SER A 65 1.03 -13.55 18.81
C SER A 65 2.22 -14.39 19.26
N ASP A 66 2.42 -15.53 18.60
CA ASP A 66 3.57 -16.39 18.83
C ASP A 66 4.75 -15.91 17.96
N PRO A 67 5.87 -15.45 18.58
CA PRO A 67 7.02 -14.96 17.83
C PRO A 67 7.77 -16.04 17.06
N THR A 68 7.53 -17.33 17.35
CA THR A 68 8.12 -18.43 16.57
C THR A 68 7.19 -18.89 15.44
N ALA A 69 6.06 -18.23 15.23
CA ALA A 69 5.16 -18.57 14.15
C ALA A 69 5.73 -18.15 12.79
N GLU A 70 5.50 -18.97 11.78
CA GLU A 70 5.74 -18.69 10.38
C GLU A 70 4.43 -18.30 9.69
N VAL A 71 4.51 -17.31 8.79
CA VAL A 71 3.37 -16.91 7.96
C VAL A 71 3.30 -17.83 6.74
N LEU A 72 2.18 -18.52 6.59
CA LEU A 72 1.88 -19.31 5.40
C LEU A 72 0.88 -18.53 4.55
N GLU A 73 1.28 -18.22 3.32
CA GLU A 73 0.43 -17.63 2.30
C GLU A 73 -0.03 -18.72 1.32
N SER A 74 -1.33 -18.82 1.13
CA SER A 74 -1.98 -19.60 0.08
C SER A 74 -2.85 -18.68 -0.78
N ASP A 75 -3.36 -19.19 -1.89
CA ASP A 75 -4.18 -18.40 -2.83
C ASP A 75 -5.45 -17.84 -2.15
N ASP A 76 -5.97 -18.56 -1.16
CA ASP A 76 -7.24 -18.25 -0.49
C ASP A 76 -7.09 -17.79 0.97
N GLU A 77 -5.96 -18.07 1.62
CA GLU A 77 -5.76 -17.81 3.05
C GLU A 77 -4.35 -17.35 3.38
N VAL A 78 -4.25 -16.43 4.34
CA VAL A 78 -2.99 -16.08 5.00
C VAL A 78 -3.15 -16.41 6.48
N VAL A 79 -2.30 -17.31 6.96
CA VAL A 79 -2.41 -17.87 8.31
C VAL A 79 -1.06 -17.88 9.01
N CYS A 80 -1.10 -17.75 10.33
CA CYS A 80 0.03 -18.03 11.20
C CYS A 80 0.12 -19.54 11.40
N SER A 81 1.33 -20.07 11.42
CA SER A 81 1.59 -21.48 11.68
C SER A 81 2.76 -21.69 12.62
N ASN A 82 2.70 -22.72 13.47
CA ASN A 82 3.83 -23.10 14.31
C ASN A 82 3.89 -24.63 14.44
N LEU A 83 5.11 -25.17 14.50
CA LEU A 83 5.35 -26.58 14.77
C LEU A 83 5.23 -26.86 16.28
N GLY A 84 4.10 -27.44 16.66
CA GLY A 84 3.81 -27.82 18.03
C GLY A 84 4.52 -29.09 18.49
N ILE A 85 4.32 -29.42 19.77
CA ILE A 85 4.82 -30.65 20.40
C ILE A 85 4.30 -31.86 19.61
N LYS A 86 5.17 -32.85 19.37
CA LYS A 86 4.93 -34.04 18.52
C LYS A 86 4.84 -33.75 17.01
N ASN A 87 5.49 -32.71 16.51
CA ASN A 87 5.49 -32.34 15.08
C ASN A 87 4.09 -32.07 14.52
N THR A 88 3.20 -31.53 15.35
CA THR A 88 1.85 -31.16 14.91
C THR A 88 1.86 -29.72 14.43
N VAL A 89 1.49 -29.46 13.17
CA VAL A 89 1.40 -28.09 12.65
C VAL A 89 0.11 -27.46 13.16
N LYS A 90 0.23 -26.46 14.03
CA LYS A 90 -0.89 -25.61 14.44
C LYS A 90 -1.01 -24.46 13.46
N ARG A 91 -2.23 -24.16 13.03
CA ARG A 91 -2.57 -23.02 12.17
C ARG A 91 -3.65 -22.17 12.83
N TRP A 92 -3.54 -20.86 12.69
CA TRP A 92 -4.56 -19.92 13.17
C TRP A 92 -4.56 -18.65 12.29
N PRO A 93 -5.68 -17.93 12.21
CA PRO A 93 -5.77 -16.73 11.39
C PRO A 93 -4.87 -15.60 11.91
N CYS A 94 -4.44 -14.71 11.00
CA CYS A 94 -3.74 -13.48 11.36
C CYS A 94 -4.53 -12.66 12.39
N GLU A 95 -3.82 -12.00 13.30
CA GLU A 95 -4.42 -11.21 14.37
C GLU A 95 -4.78 -9.78 13.92
N ASN A 96 -4.13 -9.27 12.89
CA ASN A 96 -4.46 -7.99 12.26
C ASN A 96 -5.62 -8.12 11.26
N LYS A 97 -6.74 -8.72 11.70
CA LYS A 97 -7.92 -8.98 10.84
C LYS A 97 -8.47 -7.71 10.19
N ASP A 98 -8.45 -6.59 10.91
CA ASP A 98 -8.99 -5.33 10.40
C ASP A 98 -8.18 -4.79 9.21
N GLU A 99 -6.85 -4.89 9.26
CA GLU A 99 -5.96 -4.50 8.15
C GLU A 99 -6.24 -5.37 6.91
N TRP A 100 -6.43 -6.68 7.11
CA TRP A 100 -6.80 -7.61 6.04
C TRP A 100 -8.18 -7.33 5.46
N ILE A 101 -9.19 -7.01 6.28
CA ILE A 101 -10.53 -6.64 5.81
C ILE A 101 -10.46 -5.38 4.95
N LEU A 102 -9.70 -4.37 5.39
CA LEU A 102 -9.49 -3.14 4.62
C LEU A 102 -8.80 -3.43 3.28
N TYR A 103 -7.75 -4.26 3.30
CA TYR A 103 -7.05 -4.66 2.07
C TYR A 103 -7.95 -5.43 1.10
N LEU A 104 -8.67 -6.44 1.57
CA LEU A 104 -9.55 -7.27 0.74
C LEU A 104 -10.71 -6.47 0.17
N SER A 105 -11.28 -5.54 0.94
CA SER A 105 -12.34 -4.65 0.45
C SER A 105 -11.82 -3.68 -0.62
N ALA A 106 -10.63 -3.10 -0.42
CA ALA A 106 -9.98 -2.26 -1.42
C ALA A 106 -9.68 -3.04 -2.72
N LYS A 107 -9.11 -4.25 -2.60
CA LYS A 107 -8.83 -5.14 -3.73
C LYS A 107 -10.09 -5.50 -4.52
N LYS A 108 -11.17 -5.88 -3.82
CA LYS A 108 -12.46 -6.20 -4.46
C LYS A 108 -13.03 -5.02 -5.23
N ASN A 109 -12.98 -3.82 -4.66
CA ASN A 109 -13.46 -2.61 -5.33
C ASN A 109 -12.63 -2.28 -6.58
N HIS A 110 -11.31 -2.47 -6.50
CA HIS A 110 -10.43 -2.32 -7.66
C HIS A 110 -10.78 -3.32 -8.77
N ASP A 111 -11.00 -4.60 -8.44
CA ASP A 111 -11.36 -5.63 -9.42
C ASP A 111 -12.70 -5.36 -10.10
N ILE A 112 -13.68 -4.83 -9.35
CA ILE A 112 -14.98 -4.41 -9.90
C ILE A 112 -14.79 -3.27 -10.91
N LYS A 113 -14.05 -2.21 -10.54
CA LYS A 113 -13.77 -1.09 -11.44
C LYS A 113 -13.07 -1.53 -12.72
N GLN A 114 -12.12 -2.45 -12.63
CA GLN A 114 -11.44 -2.99 -13.82
C GLN A 114 -12.39 -3.77 -14.73
N LYS A 115 -13.30 -4.57 -14.15
CA LYS A 115 -14.32 -5.28 -14.93
C LYS A 115 -15.29 -4.32 -15.63
N GLU A 116 -15.77 -3.30 -14.93
CA GLU A 116 -16.65 -2.27 -15.50
C GLU A 116 -15.96 -1.50 -16.64
N ALA A 117 -14.69 -1.12 -16.45
CA ALA A 117 -13.90 -0.47 -17.49
C ALA A 117 -13.71 -1.35 -18.72
N ARG A 118 -13.53 -2.67 -18.57
CA ARG A 118 -13.44 -3.62 -19.68
C ARG A 118 -14.77 -3.68 -20.44
N VAL A 119 -15.88 -3.89 -19.75
CA VAL A 119 -17.23 -3.97 -20.37
C VAL A 119 -17.58 -2.67 -21.11
N SER A 120 -17.24 -1.50 -20.54
CA SER A 120 -17.46 -0.20 -21.19
C SER A 120 -16.66 -0.01 -22.49
N ARG A 121 -15.49 -0.63 -22.61
CA ARG A 121 -14.70 -0.61 -23.86
C ARG A 121 -15.26 -1.58 -24.89
N GLU A 122 -15.68 -2.76 -24.48
CA GLU A 122 -16.31 -3.76 -25.35
C GLU A 122 -17.60 -3.23 -25.98
N ASN A 123 -18.45 -2.54 -25.22
CA ASN A 123 -19.69 -1.95 -25.73
C ASN A 123 -19.50 -0.75 -26.68
N ARG A 124 -18.28 -0.21 -26.79
CA ARG A 124 -17.97 0.93 -27.67
C ARG A 124 -17.39 0.52 -29.02
N ASN A 125 -16.99 -0.74 -29.17
CA ASN A 125 -16.45 -1.31 -30.40
C ASN A 125 -17.52 -2.15 -31.10
#